data_AF-A0A7W5SFZ0-F1
#
_entry.id   AF-A0A7W5SFZ0-F1
#
_cell.length_a   1.000
_cell.length_b   1.000
_cell.length_c   1.000
_cell.angle_alpha   90.00
_cell.angle_beta   90.00
_cell.angle_gamma   90.00
#
_symmetry.space_group_name_H-M   'P 1'
#
loop_
_entity.id
_entity.type
_entity.pdbx_description
1 polymer ?
#
loop_
_entity_poly.entity_id
_entity_poly.type
_entity_poly.pdbx_seq_one_letter_code
_entity_poly.pdbx_strand_id
1 'polypeptide(L)'
;MSAETQLKAPEAEFAPAENLLSQVVAATRQTEPDRAQDLLRTLTDQALKGTVTYDRNLTVTLNNAIAELDKTISRQLAAIMQSPEFTKLEGTWRGLNYLVKNSETSVNLKIRVLNASKRDVSKDLAKAVEFDQSRLFKSIYEDEFGTPGGEPMGALIGDYEFDNSFEDVQTLQGISSIAAAAFAPFISAASPRMFGFDDYRELARPRDLEKIFETVEYAKWRSLRDSDDSRFVTLALPRVLARMPYGPKTNTIDEFGFDETLGSKTGELDHDAYCWMNASYVMGTRLTEAFARSGWCTAIRGAENGGKVENLPMHIFSSDDGDLDLKCPTEVGITDRRDAELGKLGFLPLCHYKNTDYAVFFGAQTAHKPKVYDKPEATANAAVSARLPYMMATSRFAHYLKVMGRDKIGSFMEAEDCENWLNRWISNYVNANDDAGEESRAKYPLRDAKVTVQEVPGKPGSYNAVAWMRPWLQMEELTTSLRMVARIPSKN
;
A
#
# COMPACT_ATOMS: atom_id res chain seq x y z
N MET A 1 106.19 -28.49 25.61
CA MET A 1 106.45 -27.09 25.22
C MET A 1 105.18 -26.56 24.58
N SER A 2 104.65 -25.37 24.80
CA SER A 2 104.74 -24.27 25.76
C SER A 2 103.74 -23.23 25.23
N ALA A 3 103.26 -22.37 26.11
CA ALA A 3 102.67 -21.05 25.82
C ALA A 3 101.23 -20.99 25.27
N GLU A 4 100.34 -20.66 26.22
CA GLU A 4 99.14 -19.87 26.04
C GLU A 4 99.39 -18.62 25.18
N THR A 5 98.47 -18.31 24.26
CA THR A 5 98.17 -16.92 23.91
C THR A 5 96.69 -16.80 23.53
N GLN A 6 96.02 -15.95 24.29
CA GLN A 6 94.61 -15.56 24.19
C GLN A 6 94.30 -14.86 22.87
N LEU A 7 93.17 -15.20 22.26
CA LEU A 7 92.33 -14.26 21.51
C LEU A 7 90.87 -14.65 21.78
N LYS A 8 90.23 -13.89 22.68
CA LYS A 8 88.79 -13.90 22.94
C LYS A 8 88.06 -13.46 21.67
N ALA A 9 87.21 -14.32 21.11
CA ALA A 9 86.11 -13.93 20.25
C ALA A 9 84.82 -13.97 21.09
N PRO A 10 83.96 -12.94 21.05
CA PRO A 10 82.75 -12.89 21.86
C PRO A 10 81.75 -13.93 21.38
N GLU A 11 81.17 -14.68 22.31
CA GLU A 11 79.93 -15.42 22.10
C GLU A 11 78.88 -14.42 21.62
N ALA A 12 78.37 -14.63 20.41
CA ALA A 12 77.18 -13.95 19.94
C ALA A 12 76.00 -14.51 20.74
N GLU A 13 75.63 -13.81 21.81
CA GLU A 13 74.35 -13.93 22.46
C GLU A 13 73.26 -13.77 21.38
N PHE A 14 72.52 -14.83 21.12
CA PHE A 14 71.21 -14.72 20.49
C PHE A 14 70.33 -13.93 21.46
N ALA A 15 70.23 -12.63 21.23
CA ALA A 15 69.21 -11.80 21.86
C ALA A 15 67.84 -12.46 21.62
N PRO A 16 66.99 -12.60 22.64
CA PRO A 16 65.63 -13.08 22.43
C PRO A 16 64.96 -12.11 21.47
N ALA A 17 64.45 -12.63 20.35
CA ALA A 17 63.71 -11.84 19.38
C ALA A 17 62.70 -10.96 20.14
N GLU A 18 62.92 -9.64 20.11
CA GLU A 18 61.92 -8.68 20.56
C GLU A 18 60.62 -9.07 19.90
N ASN A 19 59.62 -9.36 20.73
CA ASN A 19 58.34 -9.91 20.30
C ASN A 19 57.83 -9.05 19.13
N LEU A 20 57.59 -9.64 17.97
CA LEU A 20 57.16 -8.93 16.76
C LEU A 20 55.93 -8.03 17.06
N LEU A 21 55.10 -8.47 18.01
CA LEU A 21 53.99 -7.72 18.60
C LEU A 21 54.43 -6.39 19.25
N SER A 22 55.48 -6.39 20.07
CA SER A 22 55.99 -5.18 20.75
C SER A 22 56.60 -4.17 19.78
N GLN A 23 57.26 -4.61 18.72
CA GLN A 23 57.80 -3.72 17.69
C GLN A 23 56.71 -3.08 16.83
N VAL A 24 55.62 -3.80 16.55
CA VAL A 24 54.49 -3.28 15.76
C VAL A 24 53.60 -2.34 16.59
N VAL A 25 53.34 -2.65 17.86
CA VAL A 25 52.59 -1.77 18.78
C VAL A 25 53.33 -0.43 18.98
N ALA A 26 54.67 -0.45 19.03
CA ALA A 26 55.48 0.77 19.09
C ALA A 26 55.43 1.61 17.80
N ALA A 27 55.13 1.00 16.64
CA ALA A 27 55.01 1.67 15.36
C ALA A 27 53.63 2.33 15.15
N THR A 28 52.56 1.82 15.78
CA THR A 28 51.20 2.38 15.74
C THR A 28 50.97 3.42 16.84
N ARG A 29 51.54 4.63 16.68
CA ARG A 29 51.48 5.71 17.69
C ARG A 29 50.09 6.34 17.95
N GLN A 30 49.07 6.02 17.15
CA GLN A 30 47.75 6.69 17.18
C GLN A 30 46.62 5.84 17.76
N THR A 31 46.88 4.62 18.23
CA THR A 31 45.86 3.70 18.75
C THR A 31 46.25 3.25 20.16
N GLU A 32 45.29 3.13 21.08
CA GLU A 32 45.60 2.64 22.42
C GLU A 32 46.26 1.25 22.38
N PRO A 33 47.29 0.99 23.21
CA PRO A 33 48.10 -0.23 23.12
C PRO A 33 47.29 -1.53 23.20
N ASP A 34 46.28 -1.55 24.07
CA ASP A 34 45.41 -2.72 24.28
C ASP A 34 44.56 -3.02 23.03
N ARG A 35 43.99 -1.98 22.41
CA ARG A 35 43.19 -2.12 21.18
C ARG A 35 44.05 -2.54 20.00
N ALA A 36 45.29 -2.04 19.91
CA ALA A 36 46.24 -2.46 18.88
C ALA A 36 46.63 -3.93 19.04
N GLN A 37 46.82 -4.40 20.28
CA GLN A 37 47.15 -5.79 20.58
C GLN A 37 46.00 -6.75 20.21
N ASP A 38 44.75 -6.39 20.50
CA ASP A 38 43.57 -7.18 20.14
C ASP A 38 43.35 -7.25 18.62
N LEU A 39 43.55 -6.13 17.90
CA LEU A 39 43.46 -6.09 16.44
C LEU A 39 44.54 -6.97 15.79
N LEU A 40 45.77 -6.94 16.31
CA LEU A 40 46.87 -7.77 15.81
C LEU A 40 46.66 -9.26 16.11
N ARG A 41 46.14 -9.61 17.28
CA ARG A 41 45.73 -10.99 17.60
C ARG A 41 44.66 -11.49 16.64
N THR A 42 43.62 -10.69 16.45
CA THR A 42 42.51 -11.02 15.55
C THR A 42 42.98 -11.20 14.11
N LEU A 43 43.87 -10.32 13.62
CA LEU A 43 44.46 -10.43 12.29
C LEU A 43 45.30 -11.71 12.14
N THR A 44 46.10 -12.03 13.16
CA THR A 44 46.97 -13.23 13.17
C THR A 44 46.13 -14.51 13.18
N ASP A 45 45.08 -14.56 14.00
CA ASP A 45 44.16 -15.70 14.06
C ASP A 45 43.38 -15.89 12.75
N GLN A 46 42.97 -14.80 12.09
CA GLN A 46 42.27 -14.85 10.80
C GLN A 46 43.20 -15.22 9.64
N ALA A 47 44.47 -14.78 9.69
CA ALA A 47 45.49 -15.21 8.75
C ALA A 47 45.79 -16.73 8.89
N LEU A 48 45.83 -17.24 10.13
CA LEU A 48 46.00 -18.68 10.41
C LEU A 48 44.79 -19.53 9.97
N LYS A 49 43.57 -18.98 10.02
CA LYS A 49 42.34 -19.64 9.54
C LYS A 49 42.20 -19.67 8.01
N GLY A 50 43.12 -19.04 7.27
CA GLY A 50 43.13 -19.03 5.81
C GLY A 50 42.20 -17.99 5.17
N THR A 51 41.59 -17.08 5.94
CA THR A 51 40.73 -15.99 5.45
C THR A 51 41.53 -14.89 4.75
N VAL A 52 42.85 -14.84 4.96
CA VAL A 52 43.74 -13.78 4.44
C VAL A 52 44.80 -14.39 3.52
N THR A 53 44.68 -14.16 2.21
CA THR A 53 45.72 -14.50 1.22
C THR A 53 46.73 -13.37 1.14
N TYR A 54 48.00 -13.65 1.44
CA TYR A 54 49.06 -12.66 1.45
C TYR A 54 49.36 -12.11 0.04
N ASP A 55 49.24 -10.79 -0.13
CA ASP A 55 49.73 -10.02 -1.28
C ASP A 55 50.88 -9.10 -0.82
N ARG A 56 51.81 -8.76 -1.73
CA ARG A 56 52.85 -7.74 -1.49
C ARG A 56 52.26 -6.40 -1.11
N ASN A 57 51.04 -6.09 -1.56
CA ASN A 57 50.29 -4.93 -1.12
C ASN A 57 49.38 -5.26 0.07
N LEU A 58 49.80 -4.86 1.27
CA LEU A 58 49.04 -5.04 2.53
C LEU A 58 47.64 -4.40 2.47
N THR A 59 47.47 -3.28 1.75
CA THR A 59 46.16 -2.63 1.57
C THR A 59 45.20 -3.53 0.79
N VAL A 60 45.68 -4.22 -0.25
CA VAL A 60 44.88 -5.17 -1.03
C VAL A 60 44.49 -6.38 -0.16
N THR A 61 45.45 -6.87 0.63
CA THR A 61 45.22 -7.98 1.56
C THR A 61 44.13 -7.65 2.60
N LEU A 62 44.17 -6.45 3.19
CA LEU A 62 43.17 -5.98 4.15
C LEU A 62 41.81 -5.74 3.50
N ASN A 63 41.76 -5.11 2.33
CA ASN A 63 40.51 -4.89 1.61
C ASN A 63 39.82 -6.19 1.21
N ASN A 64 40.59 -7.21 0.81
CA ASN A 64 40.06 -8.54 0.50
C ASN A 64 39.50 -9.22 1.77
N ALA A 65 40.19 -9.10 2.90
CA ALA A 65 39.72 -9.64 4.17
C ALA A 65 38.42 -8.95 4.64
N ILE A 66 38.33 -7.62 4.49
CA ILE A 66 37.10 -6.85 4.77
C ILE A 66 35.98 -7.31 3.84
N ALA A 67 36.25 -7.48 2.53
CA ALA A 67 35.24 -7.94 1.58
C ALA A 67 34.69 -9.35 1.92
N GLU A 68 35.52 -10.27 2.42
CA GLU A 68 35.05 -11.59 2.88
C GLU A 68 34.22 -11.52 4.17
N LEU A 69 34.58 -10.62 5.09
CA LEU A 69 33.76 -10.33 6.27
C LEU A 69 32.40 -9.73 5.86
N ASP A 70 32.41 -8.74 4.97
CA ASP A 70 31.20 -8.08 4.45
C ASP A 70 30.29 -9.08 3.76
N LYS A 71 30.82 -10.02 2.97
CA LYS A 71 30.04 -11.12 2.37
C LYS A 71 29.42 -12.02 3.44
N THR A 72 30.17 -12.34 4.49
CA THR A 72 29.69 -13.21 5.58
C THR A 72 28.57 -12.54 6.38
N ILE A 73 28.75 -11.26 6.72
CA ILE A 73 27.75 -10.43 7.41
C ILE A 73 26.53 -10.24 6.51
N SER A 74 26.74 -9.94 5.23
CA SER A 74 25.66 -9.77 4.25
C SER A 74 24.80 -11.03 4.14
N ARG A 75 25.43 -12.21 4.07
CA ARG A 75 24.70 -13.49 4.03
C ARG A 75 23.81 -13.68 5.26
N GLN A 76 24.34 -13.38 6.44
CA GLN A 76 23.58 -13.53 7.68
C GLN A 76 22.45 -12.50 7.78
N LEU A 77 22.72 -11.23 7.43
CA LEU A 77 21.72 -10.17 7.51
C LEU A 77 20.62 -10.36 6.47
N ALA A 78 20.97 -10.72 5.23
CA ALA A 78 20.01 -11.05 4.19
C ALA A 78 19.09 -12.20 4.63
N ALA A 79 19.63 -13.27 5.24
CA ALA A 79 18.81 -14.37 5.75
C ALA A 79 17.81 -13.93 6.84
N ILE A 80 18.17 -12.93 7.66
CA ILE A 80 17.27 -12.36 8.67
C ILE A 80 16.20 -11.48 8.00
N MET A 81 16.61 -10.58 7.11
CA MET A 81 15.72 -9.60 6.46
C MET A 81 14.75 -10.24 5.47
N GLN A 82 15.19 -11.30 4.78
CA GLN A 82 14.40 -12.06 3.82
C GLN A 82 13.57 -13.16 4.48
N SER A 83 13.58 -13.26 5.82
CA SER A 83 12.69 -14.18 6.53
C SER A 83 11.23 -13.72 6.40
N PRO A 84 10.27 -14.62 6.14
CA PRO A 84 8.88 -14.24 5.87
C PRO A 84 8.22 -13.41 6.99
N GLU A 85 8.58 -13.69 8.25
CA GLU A 85 8.08 -12.95 9.41
C GLU A 85 8.60 -11.51 9.44
N PHE A 86 9.89 -11.33 9.17
CA PHE A 86 10.51 -10.00 9.14
C PHE A 86 10.05 -9.22 7.91
N THR A 87 10.04 -9.82 6.72
CA THR A 87 9.60 -9.16 5.48
C THR A 87 8.15 -8.69 5.59
N LYS A 88 7.27 -9.48 6.21
CA LYS A 88 5.89 -9.06 6.48
C LYS A 88 5.82 -7.86 7.43
N LEU A 89 6.55 -7.91 8.54
CA LEU A 89 6.60 -6.81 9.51
C LEU A 89 7.18 -5.53 8.88
N GLU A 90 8.27 -5.69 8.12
CA GLU A 90 8.93 -4.61 7.38
C GLU A 90 7.97 -4.01 6.34
N GLY A 91 7.27 -4.85 5.58
CA GLY A 91 6.28 -4.44 4.58
C GLY A 91 5.13 -3.61 5.18
N THR A 92 4.58 -4.06 6.32
CA THR A 92 3.55 -3.32 7.07
C THR A 92 4.03 -1.95 7.52
N TRP A 93 5.17 -1.88 8.23
CA TRP A 93 5.68 -0.62 8.77
C TRP A 93 6.19 0.32 7.69
N ARG A 94 6.80 -0.21 6.62
CA ARG A 94 7.20 0.60 5.46
C ARG A 94 5.99 1.11 4.68
N GLY A 95 4.95 0.30 4.52
CA GLY A 95 3.68 0.71 3.93
C GLY A 95 3.01 1.84 4.73
N LEU A 96 2.97 1.72 6.05
CA LEU A 96 2.49 2.79 6.93
C LEU A 96 3.36 4.06 6.81
N ASN A 97 4.69 3.90 6.82
CA ASN A 97 5.60 5.03 6.62
C ASN A 97 5.44 5.66 5.23
N TYR A 98 5.16 4.87 4.19
CA TYR A 98 4.84 5.35 2.85
C TYR A 98 3.54 6.17 2.87
N LEU A 99 2.50 5.70 3.55
CA LEU A 99 1.25 6.45 3.71
C LEU A 99 1.48 7.79 4.41
N VAL A 100 2.21 7.78 5.54
CA VAL A 100 2.47 8.99 6.33
C VAL A 100 3.34 9.99 5.57
N LYS A 101 4.44 9.55 4.94
CA LYS A 101 5.36 10.46 4.24
C LYS A 101 4.76 11.08 2.99
N ASN A 102 3.85 10.37 2.31
CA ASN A 102 3.18 10.86 1.11
C ASN A 102 1.81 11.51 1.40
N SER A 103 1.49 11.79 2.66
CA SER A 103 0.25 12.48 3.04
C SER A 103 0.55 13.84 3.66
N GLU A 104 -0.12 14.89 3.17
CA GLU A 104 -0.05 16.23 3.73
C GLU A 104 -0.93 16.33 4.99
N THR A 105 -0.46 15.78 6.10
CA THR A 105 -1.19 15.82 7.38
C THR A 105 -1.36 17.25 7.88
N SER A 106 -2.56 17.59 8.32
CA SER A 106 -2.92 18.91 8.84
C SER A 106 -4.01 18.78 9.91
N VAL A 107 -4.54 19.91 10.40
CA VAL A 107 -5.70 19.90 11.30
C VAL A 107 -6.91 19.20 10.63
N ASN A 108 -7.02 19.28 9.30
CA ASN A 108 -8.12 18.69 8.54
C ASN A 108 -7.84 17.26 8.05
N LEU A 109 -6.57 16.81 8.08
CA LEU A 109 -6.15 15.48 7.60
C LEU A 109 -5.33 14.80 8.68
N LYS A 110 -5.96 13.84 9.36
CA LYS A 110 -5.36 13.07 10.45
C LYS A 110 -5.29 11.59 10.08
N ILE A 111 -4.20 10.94 10.46
CA ILE A 111 -4.02 9.50 10.31
C ILE A 111 -4.02 8.90 11.72
N ARG A 112 -4.94 7.98 11.99
CA ARG A 112 -5.03 7.25 13.25
C ARG A 112 -4.69 5.79 13.01
N VAL A 113 -3.84 5.22 13.86
CA VAL A 113 -3.34 3.85 13.70
C VAL A 113 -3.89 3.01 14.84
N LEU A 114 -4.57 1.91 14.49
CA LEU A 114 -4.97 0.87 15.41
C LEU A 114 -4.17 -0.38 15.09
N ASN A 115 -3.32 -0.82 16.04
CA ASN A 115 -2.62 -2.09 15.91
C ASN A 115 -3.57 -3.24 16.30
N ALA A 116 -4.03 -3.99 15.30
CA ALA A 116 -4.81 -5.19 15.49
C ALA A 116 -4.35 -6.25 14.49
N SER A 117 -4.27 -7.51 14.92
CA SER A 117 -4.05 -8.60 13.98
C SER A 117 -5.36 -8.97 13.28
N LYS A 118 -5.29 -9.48 12.04
CA LYS A 118 -6.45 -9.99 11.30
C LYS A 118 -7.26 -11.00 12.11
N ARG A 119 -6.57 -11.87 12.84
CA ARG A 119 -7.18 -12.89 13.71
C ARG A 119 -7.92 -12.27 14.89
N ASP A 120 -7.42 -11.18 15.46
CA ASP A 120 -8.08 -10.52 16.58
C ASP A 120 -9.33 -9.76 16.11
N VAL A 121 -9.29 -9.14 14.92
CA VAL A 121 -10.46 -8.53 14.28
C VAL A 121 -11.53 -9.59 13.98
N SER A 122 -11.15 -10.71 13.36
CA SER A 122 -12.05 -11.85 13.09
C SER A 122 -12.70 -12.36 14.39
N LYS A 123 -11.92 -12.55 15.46
CA LYS A 123 -12.43 -13.00 16.76
C LYS A 123 -13.35 -11.98 17.43
N ASP A 124 -13.07 -10.68 17.31
CA ASP A 124 -13.91 -9.64 17.89
C ASP A 124 -15.30 -9.64 17.23
N LEU A 125 -15.33 -9.72 15.90
CA LEU A 125 -16.56 -9.78 15.11
C LEU A 125 -17.34 -11.09 15.35
N ALA A 126 -16.64 -12.22 15.48
CA ALA A 126 -17.29 -13.51 15.73
C ALA A 126 -17.86 -13.65 17.16
N LYS A 127 -17.31 -12.90 18.13
CA LYS A 127 -17.80 -12.90 19.52
C LYS A 127 -19.00 -11.98 19.71
N ALA A 128 -19.11 -10.92 18.91
CA ALA A 128 -20.23 -10.01 18.98
C ALA A 128 -21.51 -10.69 18.48
N VAL A 129 -22.63 -10.49 19.20
CA VAL A 129 -23.94 -11.03 18.78
C VAL A 129 -24.40 -10.32 17.51
N GLU A 130 -24.18 -9.01 17.47
CA GLU A 130 -24.41 -8.14 16.32
C GLU A 130 -23.17 -7.27 16.09
N PHE A 131 -22.98 -6.80 14.86
CA PHE A 131 -21.76 -6.08 14.46
C PHE A 131 -21.56 -4.77 15.25
N ASP A 132 -22.65 -4.15 15.71
CA ASP A 132 -22.67 -2.90 16.47
C ASP A 132 -22.19 -3.03 17.93
N GLN A 133 -22.08 -4.27 18.43
CA GLN A 133 -21.55 -4.55 19.77
C GLN A 133 -20.06 -4.86 19.77
N SER A 134 -19.45 -5.00 18.59
CA SER A 134 -18.02 -5.29 18.44
C SER A 134 -17.15 -4.14 18.95
N ARG A 135 -15.95 -4.43 19.46
CA ARG A 135 -15.02 -3.39 19.90
C ARG A 135 -14.57 -2.52 18.73
N LEU A 136 -14.40 -3.12 17.55
CA LEU A 136 -14.08 -2.39 16.33
C LEU A 136 -15.16 -1.36 15.98
N PHE A 137 -16.45 -1.71 16.10
CA PHE A 137 -17.54 -0.78 15.87
C PHE A 137 -17.52 0.37 16.88
N LYS A 138 -17.29 0.09 18.17
CA LYS A 138 -17.21 1.15 19.19
C LYS A 138 -16.14 2.17 18.87
N SER A 139 -14.95 1.71 18.49
CA SER A 139 -13.83 2.60 18.16
C SER A 139 -14.01 3.41 16.88
N ILE A 140 -14.75 2.91 15.89
CA ILE A 140 -14.98 3.62 14.62
C ILE A 140 -16.24 4.49 14.67
N TYR A 141 -17.33 3.94 15.19
CA TYR A 141 -18.65 4.57 15.21
C TYR A 141 -18.90 5.29 16.54
N GLU A 142 -18.94 4.59 17.68
CA GLU A 142 -19.40 5.18 18.94
C GLU A 142 -18.47 6.30 19.43
N ASP A 143 -17.17 6.04 19.51
CA ASP A 143 -16.17 6.97 20.04
C ASP A 143 -16.04 8.25 19.21
N GLU A 144 -16.45 8.21 17.92
CA GLU A 144 -16.27 9.29 16.97
C GLU A 144 -17.60 9.72 16.33
N PHE A 145 -18.04 9.03 15.28
CA PHE A 145 -19.20 9.43 14.48
C PHE A 145 -20.50 9.53 15.31
N GLY A 146 -20.66 8.70 16.34
CA GLY A 146 -21.78 8.67 17.27
C GLY A 146 -21.66 9.69 18.41
N THR A 147 -20.45 10.10 18.78
CA THR A 147 -20.20 10.98 19.93
C THR A 147 -20.29 12.46 19.54
N PRO A 148 -21.02 13.32 20.29
CA PRO A 148 -21.04 14.76 20.05
C PRO A 148 -19.64 15.38 20.13
N GLY A 149 -19.24 16.12 19.10
CA GLY A 149 -17.89 16.70 19.00
C GLY A 149 -16.80 15.73 18.54
N GLY A 150 -17.14 14.47 18.22
CA GLY A 150 -16.22 13.51 17.63
C GLY A 150 -15.91 13.81 16.15
N GLU A 151 -14.85 13.18 15.63
CA GLU A 151 -14.37 13.39 14.26
C GLU A 151 -14.62 12.12 13.41
N PRO A 152 -15.61 12.13 12.50
CA PRO A 152 -15.95 10.96 11.70
C PRO A 152 -14.74 10.42 10.91
N MET A 153 -14.54 9.10 10.96
CA MET A 153 -13.50 8.44 10.17
C MET A 153 -13.87 8.49 8.68
N GLY A 154 -13.00 9.06 7.83
CA GLY A 154 -13.28 9.24 6.41
C GLY A 154 -13.17 7.95 5.59
N ALA A 155 -12.12 7.17 5.84
CA ALA A 155 -11.87 5.88 5.21
C ALA A 155 -11.08 5.00 6.17
N LEU A 156 -11.17 3.68 5.99
CA LEU A 156 -10.48 2.68 6.81
C LEU A 156 -9.48 1.93 5.92
N ILE A 157 -8.19 2.01 6.24
CA ILE A 157 -7.14 1.27 5.53
C ILE A 157 -6.78 0.03 6.34
N GLY A 158 -7.10 -1.15 5.79
CA GLY A 158 -6.75 -2.44 6.36
C GLY A 158 -5.48 -2.98 5.73
N ASP A 159 -4.42 -3.14 6.52
CA ASP A 159 -3.22 -3.87 6.10
C ASP A 159 -3.40 -5.38 6.26
N TYR A 160 -4.36 -5.91 5.51
CA TYR A 160 -4.67 -7.33 5.45
C TYR A 160 -4.73 -7.77 4.00
N GLU A 161 -4.49 -9.06 3.78
CA GLU A 161 -4.75 -9.74 2.52
C GLU A 161 -5.91 -10.70 2.76
N PHE A 162 -6.97 -10.59 1.97
CA PHE A 162 -8.15 -11.45 2.07
C PHE A 162 -8.19 -12.49 0.95
N ASP A 163 -8.50 -13.73 1.30
CA ASP A 163 -8.69 -14.85 0.39
C ASP A 163 -10.17 -15.30 0.33
N ASN A 164 -10.44 -16.42 -0.33
CA ASN A 164 -11.76 -16.99 -0.48
C ASN A 164 -12.19 -17.89 0.70
N SER A 165 -11.39 -17.98 1.77
CA SER A 165 -11.71 -18.77 2.93
C SER A 165 -12.97 -18.25 3.63
N PHE A 166 -13.66 -19.15 4.32
CA PHE A 166 -14.89 -18.80 5.02
C PHE A 166 -14.66 -17.73 6.09
N GLU A 167 -13.56 -17.82 6.86
CA GLU A 167 -13.23 -16.86 7.91
C GLU A 167 -12.98 -15.45 7.35
N ASP A 168 -12.26 -15.36 6.22
CA ASP A 168 -11.96 -14.09 5.56
C ASP A 168 -13.21 -13.41 5.02
N VAL A 169 -14.05 -14.17 4.31
CA VAL A 169 -15.30 -13.62 3.76
C VAL A 169 -16.26 -13.21 4.88
N GLN A 170 -16.33 -13.96 5.98
CA GLN A 170 -17.13 -13.59 7.14
C GLN A 170 -16.59 -12.34 7.83
N THR A 171 -15.27 -12.22 7.96
CA THR A 171 -14.61 -11.02 8.50
C THR A 171 -14.89 -9.80 7.62
N LEU A 172 -14.75 -9.93 6.30
CA LEU A 172 -15.10 -8.88 5.34
C LEU A 172 -16.57 -8.48 5.44
N GLN A 173 -17.47 -9.45 5.64
CA GLN A 173 -18.89 -9.15 5.82
C GLN A 173 -19.13 -8.30 7.08
N GLY A 174 -18.54 -8.69 8.22
CA GLY A 174 -18.64 -7.92 9.46
C GLY A 174 -18.05 -6.51 9.33
N ILE A 175 -16.88 -6.38 8.71
CA ILE A 175 -16.24 -5.07 8.44
C ILE A 175 -17.10 -4.25 7.48
N SER A 176 -17.72 -4.86 6.47
CA SER A 176 -18.56 -4.15 5.50
C SER A 176 -19.77 -3.49 6.17
N SER A 177 -20.41 -4.17 7.14
CA SER A 177 -21.54 -3.59 7.88
C SER A 177 -21.10 -2.47 8.83
N ILE A 178 -19.93 -2.59 9.46
CA ILE A 178 -19.35 -1.49 10.26
C ILE A 178 -19.01 -0.28 9.37
N ALA A 179 -18.37 -0.52 8.23
CA ALA A 179 -17.99 0.51 7.26
C ALA A 179 -19.23 1.21 6.68
N ALA A 180 -20.30 0.46 6.39
CA ALA A 180 -21.57 1.00 5.94
C ALA A 180 -22.26 1.86 7.01
N ALA A 181 -22.29 1.39 8.26
CA ALA A 181 -22.88 2.13 9.38
C ALA A 181 -22.14 3.45 9.67
N ALA A 182 -20.80 3.44 9.60
CA ALA A 182 -19.97 4.62 9.84
C ALA A 182 -19.81 5.53 8.61
N PHE A 183 -20.33 5.12 7.44
CA PHE A 183 -20.03 5.76 6.15
C PHE A 183 -18.52 5.94 5.96
N ALA A 184 -17.74 4.89 6.18
CA ALA A 184 -16.28 4.92 6.12
C ALA A 184 -15.78 3.75 5.28
N PRO A 185 -15.60 3.91 3.95
CA PRO A 185 -15.18 2.82 3.08
C PRO A 185 -13.89 2.15 3.56
N PHE A 186 -13.92 0.82 3.64
CA PHE A 186 -12.82 -0.06 3.99
C PHE A 186 -12.04 -0.49 2.75
N ILE A 187 -10.74 -0.22 2.75
CA ILE A 187 -9.82 -0.51 1.65
C ILE A 187 -8.74 -1.44 2.18
N SER A 188 -8.60 -2.60 1.56
CA SER A 188 -7.60 -3.60 1.92
C SER A 188 -7.06 -4.28 0.67
N ALA A 189 -6.30 -5.38 0.80
CA ALA A 189 -5.81 -6.12 -0.36
C ALA A 189 -6.49 -7.47 -0.53
N ALA A 190 -6.56 -7.92 -1.79
CA ALA A 190 -6.79 -9.33 -2.09
C ALA A 190 -5.49 -10.12 -1.92
N SER A 191 -5.58 -11.38 -1.52
CA SER A 191 -4.48 -12.34 -1.58
C SER A 191 -4.45 -13.02 -2.96
N PRO A 192 -3.29 -13.50 -3.48
CA PRO A 192 -3.29 -14.31 -4.71
C PRO A 192 -4.18 -15.56 -4.57
N ARG A 193 -4.33 -16.07 -3.33
CA ARG A 193 -5.21 -17.19 -2.98
C ARG A 193 -6.68 -16.92 -3.25
N MET A 194 -7.11 -15.65 -3.28
CA MET A 194 -8.46 -15.28 -3.72
C MET A 194 -8.75 -15.80 -5.13
N PHE A 195 -7.75 -15.95 -5.99
CA PHE A 195 -7.92 -16.45 -7.36
C PHE A 195 -7.56 -17.93 -7.51
N GLY A 196 -7.26 -18.62 -6.40
CA GLY A 196 -6.73 -19.98 -6.40
C GLY A 196 -5.26 -20.08 -6.81
N PHE A 197 -4.51 -18.98 -6.71
CA PHE A 197 -3.07 -18.95 -7.00
C PHE A 197 -2.27 -18.92 -5.71
N ASP A 198 -1.05 -19.47 -5.76
CA ASP A 198 -0.06 -19.24 -4.71
C ASP A 198 0.67 -17.90 -4.89
N ASP A 199 0.72 -17.39 -6.12
CA ASP A 199 1.50 -16.20 -6.51
C ASP A 199 0.76 -15.36 -7.57
N TYR A 200 0.86 -14.04 -7.49
CA TYR A 200 0.31 -13.09 -8.47
C TYR A 200 0.90 -13.20 -9.87
N ARG A 201 2.12 -13.72 -10.02
CA ARG A 201 2.74 -14.01 -11.33
C ARG A 201 1.91 -15.00 -12.16
N GLU A 202 1.03 -15.76 -11.53
CA GLU A 202 0.13 -16.70 -12.20
C GLU A 202 -1.09 -16.03 -12.85
N LEU A 203 -1.35 -14.74 -12.56
CA LEU A 203 -2.51 -13.98 -13.07
C LEU A 203 -2.60 -13.96 -14.60
N ALA A 204 -1.47 -14.13 -15.30
CA ALA A 204 -1.44 -14.21 -16.76
C ALA A 204 -1.97 -15.55 -17.31
N ARG A 205 -1.94 -16.64 -16.53
CA ARG A 205 -2.23 -18.01 -17.00
C ARG A 205 -3.70 -18.27 -17.35
N PRO A 206 -4.71 -17.94 -16.51
CA PRO A 206 -6.09 -18.35 -16.77
C PRO A 206 -6.71 -17.49 -17.86
N ARG A 207 -7.21 -18.09 -18.94
CA ARG A 207 -7.81 -17.33 -20.06
C ARG A 207 -8.99 -16.44 -19.63
N ASP A 208 -9.72 -16.84 -18.61
CA ASP A 208 -10.94 -16.21 -18.13
C ASP A 208 -10.99 -16.30 -16.59
N LEU A 209 -10.88 -15.16 -15.92
CA LEU A 209 -10.93 -15.09 -14.45
C LEU A 209 -12.35 -15.25 -13.91
N GLU A 210 -13.38 -14.92 -14.69
CA GLU A 210 -14.77 -14.95 -14.20
C GLU A 210 -15.20 -16.38 -13.84
N LYS A 211 -14.76 -17.37 -14.64
CA LYS A 211 -15.05 -18.79 -14.41
C LYS A 211 -14.55 -19.33 -13.08
N ILE A 212 -13.46 -18.77 -12.54
CA ILE A 212 -12.91 -19.18 -11.24
C ILE A 212 -13.96 -18.93 -10.15
N PHE A 213 -14.60 -17.76 -10.19
CA PHE A 213 -15.58 -17.31 -9.20
C PHE A 213 -16.98 -17.93 -9.37
N GLU A 214 -17.23 -18.68 -10.44
CA GLU A 214 -18.49 -19.41 -10.65
C GLU A 214 -18.55 -20.72 -9.85
N THR A 215 -17.40 -21.24 -9.44
CA THR A 215 -17.30 -22.49 -8.69
C THR A 215 -17.93 -22.40 -7.29
N VAL A 216 -18.21 -23.56 -6.69
CA VAL A 216 -18.95 -23.65 -5.42
C VAL A 216 -18.15 -23.06 -4.25
N GLU A 217 -16.82 -23.12 -4.30
CA GLU A 217 -15.92 -22.57 -3.29
C GLU A 217 -16.15 -21.06 -3.06
N TYR A 218 -16.53 -20.33 -4.12
CA TYR A 218 -16.79 -18.90 -4.08
C TYR A 218 -18.25 -18.54 -3.81
N ALA A 219 -19.10 -19.48 -3.39
CA ALA A 219 -20.50 -19.19 -3.08
C ALA A 219 -20.65 -18.08 -2.02
N LYS A 220 -19.80 -18.10 -0.98
CA LYS A 220 -19.80 -17.06 0.06
C LYS A 220 -19.29 -15.72 -0.44
N TRP A 221 -18.23 -15.71 -1.26
CA TRP A 221 -17.75 -14.49 -1.91
C TRP A 221 -18.83 -13.84 -2.79
N ARG A 222 -19.53 -14.63 -3.61
CA ARG A 222 -20.66 -14.12 -4.41
C ARG A 222 -21.77 -13.54 -3.53
N SER A 223 -22.12 -14.22 -2.44
CA SER A 223 -23.10 -13.71 -1.48
C SER A 223 -22.67 -12.40 -0.82
N LEU A 224 -21.37 -12.22 -0.53
CA LEU A 224 -20.83 -10.94 -0.03
C LEU A 224 -21.02 -9.84 -1.08
N ARG A 225 -20.65 -10.10 -2.33
CA ARG A 225 -20.76 -9.12 -3.43
C ARG A 225 -22.20 -8.71 -3.74
N ASP A 226 -23.15 -9.61 -3.55
CA ASP A 226 -24.58 -9.33 -3.75
C ASP A 226 -25.19 -8.50 -2.58
N SER A 227 -24.50 -8.43 -1.43
CA SER A 227 -24.89 -7.59 -0.29
C SER A 227 -24.71 -6.11 -0.60
N ASP A 228 -25.63 -5.26 -0.13
CA ASP A 228 -25.56 -3.81 -0.34
C ASP A 228 -24.40 -3.16 0.45
N ASP A 229 -24.03 -3.72 1.60
CA ASP A 229 -22.92 -3.22 2.44
C ASP A 229 -21.55 -3.38 1.77
N SER A 230 -21.41 -4.31 0.83
CA SER A 230 -20.14 -4.56 0.12
C SER A 230 -19.68 -3.38 -0.75
N ARG A 231 -20.54 -2.37 -0.96
CA ARG A 231 -20.18 -1.09 -1.59
C ARG A 231 -19.14 -0.32 -0.80
N PHE A 232 -19.04 -0.58 0.50
CA PHE A 232 -18.06 0.04 1.37
C PHE A 232 -16.77 -0.77 1.46
N VAL A 233 -16.58 -1.84 0.67
CA VAL A 233 -15.35 -2.63 0.67
C VAL A 233 -14.68 -2.53 -0.68
N THR A 234 -13.37 -2.24 -0.68
CA THR A 234 -12.53 -2.25 -1.88
C THR A 234 -11.28 -3.07 -1.61
N LEU A 235 -10.98 -4.01 -2.51
CA LEU A 235 -9.80 -4.88 -2.41
C LEU A 235 -8.81 -4.54 -3.52
N ALA A 236 -7.70 -3.92 -3.16
CA ALA A 236 -6.62 -3.54 -4.06
C ALA A 236 -5.66 -4.70 -4.33
N LEU A 237 -5.05 -4.71 -5.51
CA LEU A 237 -4.04 -5.69 -5.90
C LEU A 237 -3.17 -5.17 -7.06
N PRO A 238 -1.97 -5.73 -7.30
CA PRO A 238 -1.24 -6.67 -6.44
C PRO A 238 -0.45 -5.91 -5.37
N ARG A 239 0.50 -6.55 -4.67
CA ARG A 239 1.38 -5.82 -3.74
C ARG A 239 2.35 -4.91 -4.51
N VAL A 240 2.90 -3.93 -3.81
CA VAL A 240 3.78 -2.89 -4.37
C VAL A 240 5.12 -2.93 -3.67
N LEU A 241 6.21 -2.70 -4.41
CA LEU A 241 7.55 -2.71 -3.85
C LEU A 241 7.73 -1.56 -2.85
N ALA A 242 8.09 -1.89 -1.61
CA ALA A 242 8.21 -0.91 -0.52
C ALA A 242 9.55 -0.17 -0.53
N ARG A 243 10.61 -0.84 -0.99
CA ARG A 243 11.96 -0.29 -1.10
C ARG A 243 12.76 -0.98 -2.20
N MET A 244 13.80 -0.30 -2.69
CA MET A 244 14.84 -0.96 -3.48
C MET A 244 15.68 -1.90 -2.59
N PRO A 245 16.18 -3.03 -3.12
CA PRO A 245 17.11 -3.88 -2.41
C PRO A 245 18.46 -3.16 -2.20
N TYR A 246 19.10 -3.46 -1.09
CA TYR A 246 20.42 -2.91 -0.77
C TYR A 246 21.49 -3.59 -1.60
N GLY A 247 22.44 -2.80 -2.09
CA GLY A 247 23.51 -3.31 -2.93
C GLY A 247 24.45 -2.21 -3.39
N PRO A 248 25.63 -2.60 -3.91
CA PRO A 248 26.70 -1.66 -4.27
C PRO A 248 26.35 -0.75 -5.45
N LYS A 249 25.42 -1.16 -6.31
CA LYS A 249 24.95 -0.38 -7.48
C LYS A 249 23.59 0.28 -7.24
N THR A 250 22.93 -0.03 -6.13
CA THR A 250 21.57 0.42 -5.81
C THR A 250 21.60 1.33 -4.60
N ASN A 251 21.11 0.86 -3.45
CA ASN A 251 21.14 1.60 -2.20
C ASN A 251 22.27 1.06 -1.32
N THR A 252 23.30 1.87 -1.10
CA THR A 252 24.43 1.53 -0.23
C THR A 252 24.14 1.91 1.21
N ILE A 253 24.82 1.24 2.15
CA ILE A 253 24.86 1.64 3.56
C ILE A 253 26.29 2.11 3.91
N ASP A 254 26.43 2.90 4.96
CA ASP A 254 27.71 3.51 5.33
C ASP A 254 28.58 2.56 6.18
N GLU A 255 27.96 1.61 6.90
CA GLU A 255 28.63 0.78 7.90
C GLU A 255 29.50 -0.33 7.30
N PHE A 256 29.04 -0.99 6.23
CA PHE A 256 29.77 -2.07 5.55
C PHE A 256 29.23 -2.29 4.13
N GLY A 257 29.96 -3.06 3.30
CA GLY A 257 29.53 -3.41 1.94
C GLY A 257 28.38 -4.40 1.90
N PHE A 258 27.18 -3.99 2.31
CA PHE A 258 25.99 -4.85 2.31
C PHE A 258 25.45 -5.10 0.91
N ASP A 259 25.31 -6.37 0.57
CA ASP A 259 24.68 -6.83 -0.66
C ASP A 259 23.57 -7.83 -0.36
N GLU A 260 22.33 -7.39 -0.52
CA GLU A 260 21.13 -8.20 -0.29
C GLU A 260 20.90 -9.25 -1.38
N THR A 261 21.51 -9.06 -2.56
CA THR A 261 21.46 -10.02 -3.68
C THR A 261 22.45 -11.18 -3.51
N LEU A 262 23.21 -11.18 -2.41
CA LEU A 262 24.21 -12.20 -2.07
C LEU A 262 25.27 -12.40 -3.17
N GLY A 263 25.61 -11.35 -3.91
CA GLY A 263 26.57 -11.41 -5.00
C GLY A 263 26.07 -12.16 -6.24
N SER A 264 24.75 -12.20 -6.45
CA SER A 264 24.15 -12.73 -7.68
C SER A 264 24.82 -12.11 -8.91
N LYS A 265 25.23 -12.93 -9.89
CA LYS A 265 25.93 -12.45 -11.10
C LYS A 265 25.08 -11.47 -11.90
N THR A 266 23.77 -11.68 -11.88
CA THR A 266 22.75 -10.85 -12.52
C THR A 266 22.38 -9.65 -11.66
N GLY A 267 22.64 -9.70 -10.35
CA GLY A 267 22.09 -8.77 -9.36
C GLY A 267 20.61 -9.02 -9.09
N GLU A 268 20.03 -10.12 -9.60
CA GLU A 268 18.64 -10.47 -9.36
C GLU A 268 18.43 -10.97 -7.93
N LEU A 269 17.31 -10.56 -7.34
CA LEU A 269 16.81 -11.06 -6.06
C LEU A 269 15.56 -11.90 -6.32
N ASP A 270 15.36 -12.96 -5.55
CA ASP A 270 14.15 -13.77 -5.66
C ASP A 270 12.89 -12.93 -5.36
N HIS A 271 11.77 -13.26 -6.00
CA HIS A 271 10.54 -12.48 -5.94
C HIS A 271 10.04 -12.29 -4.51
N ASP A 272 10.06 -13.35 -3.71
CA ASP A 272 9.56 -13.35 -2.34
C ASP A 272 10.53 -12.69 -1.35
N ALA A 273 11.80 -12.53 -1.75
CA ALA A 273 12.82 -11.85 -0.95
C ALA A 273 12.74 -10.32 -1.07
N TYR A 274 11.97 -9.78 -2.03
CA TYR A 274 11.67 -8.34 -2.07
C TYR A 274 10.74 -7.94 -0.93
N CYS A 275 10.95 -6.74 -0.40
CA CYS A 275 10.06 -6.15 0.59
C CYS A 275 8.82 -5.56 -0.09
N TRP A 276 7.71 -6.30 -0.07
CA TRP A 276 6.42 -5.88 -0.60
C TRP A 276 5.56 -5.20 0.48
N MET A 277 4.97 -4.07 0.14
CA MET A 277 3.93 -3.41 0.93
C MET A 277 2.55 -3.61 0.30
N ASN A 278 1.52 -3.49 1.14
CA ASN A 278 0.14 -3.61 0.73
C ASN A 278 -0.31 -2.43 -0.16
N ALA A 279 -0.99 -2.72 -1.27
CA ALA A 279 -1.54 -1.70 -2.17
C ALA A 279 -2.62 -0.83 -1.53
N SER A 280 -3.22 -1.26 -0.42
CA SER A 280 -4.18 -0.45 0.34
C SER A 280 -3.54 0.86 0.85
N TYR A 281 -2.26 0.84 1.23
CA TYR A 281 -1.52 2.05 1.61
C TYR A 281 -1.35 3.00 0.42
N VAL A 282 -1.10 2.47 -0.77
CA VAL A 282 -0.94 3.26 -2.00
C VAL A 282 -2.27 3.91 -2.39
N MET A 283 -3.38 3.19 -2.31
CA MET A 283 -4.69 3.80 -2.49
C MET A 283 -4.98 4.86 -1.41
N GLY A 284 -4.56 4.59 -0.16
CA GLY A 284 -4.61 5.54 0.94
C GLY A 284 -3.92 6.87 0.63
N THR A 285 -2.74 6.85 -0.01
CA THR A 285 -2.07 8.10 -0.39
C THR A 285 -2.80 8.87 -1.48
N ARG A 286 -3.45 8.16 -2.43
CA ARG A 286 -4.29 8.83 -3.45
C ARG A 286 -5.51 9.51 -2.80
N LEU A 287 -6.11 8.88 -1.79
CA LEU A 287 -7.21 9.48 -1.02
C LEU A 287 -6.78 10.74 -0.27
N THR A 288 -5.66 10.68 0.44
CA THR A 288 -5.16 11.82 1.23
C THR A 288 -4.73 12.98 0.33
N GLU A 289 -4.09 12.68 -0.81
CA GLU A 289 -3.71 13.68 -1.81
C GLU A 289 -4.95 14.34 -2.46
N ALA A 290 -5.96 13.56 -2.84
CA ALA A 290 -7.21 14.10 -3.39
C ALA A 290 -7.92 15.03 -2.39
N PHE A 291 -7.95 14.63 -1.11
CA PHE A 291 -8.51 15.44 -0.03
C PHE A 291 -7.71 16.72 0.21
N ALA A 292 -6.38 16.67 0.22
CA ALA A 292 -5.53 17.84 0.38
C ALA A 292 -5.74 18.87 -0.74
N ARG A 293 -5.87 18.39 -1.99
CA ARG A 293 -6.03 19.26 -3.18
C ARG A 293 -7.45 19.85 -3.32
N SER A 294 -8.48 19.05 -3.07
CA SER A 294 -9.87 19.41 -3.42
C SER A 294 -10.84 19.46 -2.23
N GLY A 295 -10.44 18.94 -1.07
CA GLY A 295 -11.33 18.70 0.08
C GLY A 295 -12.22 17.46 -0.07
N TRP A 296 -12.10 16.72 -1.18
CA TRP A 296 -12.90 15.55 -1.51
C TRP A 296 -12.03 14.41 -2.03
N CYS A 297 -12.48 13.16 -1.82
CA CYS A 297 -11.77 11.97 -2.29
C CYS A 297 -12.40 11.38 -3.56
N THR A 298 -12.72 12.23 -4.54
CA THR A 298 -13.38 11.84 -5.80
C THR A 298 -12.40 11.70 -6.98
N ALA A 299 -11.29 12.45 -6.95
CA ALA A 299 -10.23 12.43 -7.97
C ALA A 299 -9.11 11.46 -7.55
N ILE A 300 -9.41 10.15 -7.62
CA ILE A 300 -8.56 9.08 -7.06
C ILE A 300 -8.30 7.95 -8.07
N ARG A 301 -8.63 8.17 -9.34
CA ARG A 301 -8.53 7.18 -10.42
C ARG A 301 -8.22 7.83 -11.76
N GLY A 302 -7.74 7.03 -12.70
CA GLY A 302 -7.29 7.49 -14.02
C GLY A 302 -5.89 8.11 -13.97
N ALA A 303 -5.20 8.08 -15.11
CA ALA A 303 -3.82 8.55 -15.21
C ALA A 303 -3.68 10.06 -14.96
N GLU A 304 -4.69 10.84 -15.38
CA GLU A 304 -4.68 12.31 -15.28
C GLU A 304 -5.53 12.84 -14.10
N ASN A 305 -6.43 12.02 -13.56
CA ASN A 305 -7.43 12.44 -12.56
C ASN A 305 -7.14 11.89 -11.13
N GLY A 306 -5.85 11.87 -10.76
CA GLY A 306 -5.39 11.55 -9.41
C GLY A 306 -5.20 10.08 -9.07
N GLY A 307 -5.38 9.16 -10.03
CA GLY A 307 -5.13 7.72 -9.84
C GLY A 307 -3.68 7.28 -10.09
N LYS A 308 -2.83 8.16 -10.63
CA LYS A 308 -1.42 7.88 -10.92
C LYS A 308 -0.61 7.89 -9.63
N VAL A 309 0.24 6.88 -9.45
CA VAL A 309 1.17 6.69 -8.33
C VAL A 309 2.58 6.78 -8.91
N GLU A 310 3.33 7.81 -8.52
CA GLU A 310 4.64 8.12 -9.08
C GLU A 310 5.77 7.72 -8.12
N ASN A 311 7.01 7.72 -8.64
CA ASN A 311 8.23 7.45 -7.88
C ASN A 311 8.23 6.08 -7.17
N LEU A 312 7.72 5.05 -7.84
CA LEU A 312 7.79 3.69 -7.30
C LEU A 312 9.23 3.17 -7.37
N PRO A 313 9.69 2.39 -6.37
CA PRO A 313 11.02 1.79 -6.40
C PRO A 313 11.24 0.94 -7.65
N MET A 314 12.34 1.18 -8.37
CA MET A 314 12.70 0.49 -9.60
C MET A 314 14.04 -0.22 -9.43
N HIS A 315 14.02 -1.55 -9.42
CA HIS A 315 15.24 -2.35 -9.35
C HIS A 315 15.63 -2.85 -10.73
N ILE A 316 16.74 -2.34 -11.26
CA ILE A 316 17.30 -2.73 -12.56
C ILE A 316 18.41 -3.74 -12.33
N PHE A 317 18.33 -4.88 -13.00
CA PHE A 317 19.31 -5.96 -12.91
C PHE A 317 19.67 -6.46 -14.31
N SER A 318 20.74 -7.24 -14.44
CA SER A 318 21.14 -7.83 -15.72
C SER A 318 20.48 -9.19 -15.87
N SER A 319 19.72 -9.42 -16.92
CA SER A 319 19.15 -10.74 -17.24
C SER A 319 20.23 -11.76 -17.59
N ASP A 320 19.87 -13.05 -17.64
CA ASP A 320 20.76 -14.13 -18.04
C ASP A 320 21.35 -13.94 -19.45
N ASP A 321 20.63 -13.24 -20.33
CA ASP A 321 21.04 -12.93 -21.70
C ASP A 321 21.97 -11.68 -21.77
N GLY A 322 22.21 -11.01 -20.64
CA GLY A 322 23.08 -9.84 -20.51
C GLY A 322 22.38 -8.50 -20.77
N ASP A 323 21.10 -8.51 -21.16
CA ASP A 323 20.28 -7.31 -21.30
C ASP A 323 19.84 -6.78 -19.94
N LEU A 324 19.69 -5.46 -19.82
CA LEU A 324 19.14 -4.84 -18.62
C LEU A 324 17.63 -5.07 -18.54
N ASP A 325 17.18 -5.63 -17.42
CA ASP A 325 15.77 -5.83 -17.12
C ASP A 325 15.36 -5.03 -15.87
N LEU A 326 14.08 -4.67 -15.81
CA LEU A 326 13.49 -3.91 -14.72
C LEU A 326 12.51 -4.79 -13.96
N LYS A 327 12.75 -4.98 -12.67
CA LYS A 327 11.75 -5.58 -11.78
C LYS A 327 10.51 -4.69 -11.76
N CYS A 328 9.36 -5.27 -12.10
CA CYS A 328 8.08 -4.58 -12.01
C CYS A 328 7.85 -4.09 -10.56
N PRO A 329 7.57 -2.78 -10.34
CA PRO A 329 7.29 -2.25 -9.01
C PRO A 329 5.98 -2.76 -8.39
N THR A 330 5.06 -3.25 -9.22
CA THR A 330 3.94 -4.10 -8.80
C THR A 330 4.33 -5.56 -9.02
N GLU A 331 3.84 -6.51 -8.23
CA GLU A 331 4.28 -7.91 -8.35
C GLU A 331 4.10 -8.51 -9.75
N VAL A 332 3.08 -8.04 -10.47
CA VAL A 332 2.80 -8.41 -11.85
C VAL A 332 2.34 -7.18 -12.64
N GLY A 333 2.68 -7.15 -13.92
CA GLY A 333 2.13 -6.18 -14.86
C GLY A 333 0.72 -6.59 -15.30
N ILE A 334 -0.25 -5.70 -15.11
CA ILE A 334 -1.66 -5.93 -15.47
C ILE A 334 -1.98 -5.20 -16.77
N THR A 335 -2.48 -5.94 -17.76
CA THR A 335 -2.95 -5.37 -19.04
C THR A 335 -4.35 -4.77 -18.91
N ASP A 336 -4.73 -3.82 -19.76
CA ASP A 336 -6.07 -3.21 -19.80
C ASP A 336 -7.23 -4.22 -19.80
N ARG A 337 -7.10 -5.32 -20.55
CA ARG A 337 -8.10 -6.39 -20.55
C ARG A 337 -8.28 -7.01 -19.16
N ARG A 338 -7.17 -7.25 -18.45
CA ARG A 338 -7.18 -7.82 -17.09
C ARG A 338 -7.68 -6.83 -16.06
N ASP A 339 -7.34 -5.56 -16.22
CA ASP A 339 -7.89 -4.47 -15.40
C ASP A 339 -9.42 -4.48 -15.45
N ALA A 340 -10.00 -4.54 -16.66
CA ALA A 340 -11.44 -4.62 -16.86
C ALA A 340 -12.07 -5.91 -16.28
N GLU A 341 -11.45 -7.08 -16.51
CA GLU A 341 -11.92 -8.36 -15.95
C GLU A 341 -11.93 -8.33 -14.41
N LEU A 342 -10.84 -7.84 -13.79
CA LEU A 342 -10.72 -7.72 -12.33
C LEU A 342 -11.70 -6.70 -11.75
N GLY A 343 -11.87 -5.56 -12.43
CA GLY A 343 -12.85 -4.54 -12.06
C GLY A 343 -14.27 -5.10 -12.06
N LYS A 344 -14.65 -5.88 -13.08
CA LYS A 344 -15.95 -6.56 -13.13
C LYS A 344 -16.13 -7.59 -11.99
N LEU A 345 -15.02 -8.15 -11.50
CA LEU A 345 -15.00 -9.05 -10.35
C LEU A 345 -14.98 -8.34 -8.98
N GLY A 346 -14.96 -7.00 -8.97
CA GLY A 346 -15.03 -6.20 -7.74
C GLY A 346 -13.67 -5.97 -7.08
N PHE A 347 -12.58 -6.05 -7.85
CA PHE A 347 -11.23 -5.75 -7.38
C PHE A 347 -10.73 -4.42 -7.94
N LEU A 348 -9.75 -3.83 -7.24
CA LEU A 348 -9.08 -2.60 -7.62
C LEU A 348 -7.63 -2.87 -8.04
N PRO A 349 -7.38 -3.17 -9.33
CA PRO A 349 -6.03 -3.37 -9.84
C PRO A 349 -5.21 -2.05 -9.90
N LEU A 350 -3.94 -2.15 -9.52
CA LEU A 350 -2.91 -1.14 -9.76
C LEU A 350 -2.09 -1.56 -10.98
N CYS A 351 -2.20 -0.80 -12.06
CA CYS A 351 -1.60 -1.14 -13.35
C CYS A 351 -0.28 -0.37 -13.54
N HIS A 352 0.84 -1.09 -13.51
CA HIS A 352 2.17 -0.53 -13.79
C HIS A 352 2.35 -0.20 -15.28
N TYR A 353 2.89 0.99 -15.56
CA TYR A 353 3.27 1.36 -16.92
C TYR A 353 4.65 0.81 -17.24
N LYS A 354 4.71 -0.08 -18.24
CA LYS A 354 5.93 -0.75 -18.67
C LYS A 354 7.06 0.25 -18.92
N ASN A 355 8.25 -0.06 -18.38
CA ASN A 355 9.48 0.75 -18.48
C ASN A 355 9.37 2.16 -17.88
N THR A 356 8.46 2.37 -16.93
CA THR A 356 8.35 3.64 -16.18
C THR A 356 8.35 3.37 -14.68
N ASP A 357 8.46 4.43 -13.89
CA ASP A 357 8.46 4.41 -12.43
C ASP A 357 7.08 4.68 -11.81
N TYR A 358 6.01 4.58 -12.60
CA TYR A 358 4.66 4.87 -12.13
C TYR A 358 3.66 3.76 -12.44
N ALA A 359 2.59 3.73 -11.66
CA ALA A 359 1.44 2.86 -11.85
C ALA A 359 0.15 3.67 -11.71
N VAL A 360 -0.97 3.15 -12.21
CA VAL A 360 -2.25 3.86 -12.23
C VAL A 360 -3.38 2.95 -11.77
N PHE A 361 -4.22 3.47 -10.87
CA PHE A 361 -5.56 2.92 -10.64
C PHE A 361 -6.50 3.46 -11.72
N PHE A 362 -6.76 2.69 -12.78
CA PHE A 362 -7.67 3.13 -13.86
C PHE A 362 -9.13 3.08 -13.41
N GLY A 363 -9.50 1.97 -12.79
CA GLY A 363 -10.80 1.76 -12.15
C GLY A 363 -10.85 2.31 -10.72
N ALA A 364 -12.00 2.10 -10.08
CA ALA A 364 -12.17 2.27 -8.64
C ALA A 364 -13.39 1.45 -8.17
N GLN A 365 -13.44 0.18 -8.59
CA GLN A 365 -14.56 -0.70 -8.30
C GLN A 365 -14.50 -1.18 -6.86
N THR A 366 -15.67 -1.23 -6.22
CA THR A 366 -15.85 -1.85 -4.90
C THR A 366 -16.13 -3.35 -5.09
N ALA A 367 -16.13 -4.12 -4.01
CA ALA A 367 -16.48 -5.54 -4.06
C ALA A 367 -17.92 -5.76 -4.55
N HIS A 368 -18.80 -4.77 -4.42
CA HIS A 368 -20.21 -4.87 -4.77
C HIS A 368 -20.45 -5.23 -6.23
N LYS A 369 -21.35 -6.18 -6.45
CA LYS A 369 -21.86 -6.50 -7.78
C LYS A 369 -23.13 -5.68 -8.03
N PRO A 370 -23.10 -4.66 -8.90
CA PRO A 370 -24.29 -3.86 -9.18
C PRO A 370 -25.39 -4.72 -9.81
N LYS A 371 -26.61 -4.59 -9.28
CA LYS A 371 -27.80 -5.28 -9.81
C LYS A 371 -28.19 -4.68 -11.16
N VAL A 372 -28.61 -5.55 -12.08
CA VAL A 372 -29.18 -5.14 -13.36
C VAL A 372 -30.69 -5.09 -13.20
N TYR A 373 -31.28 -3.97 -13.62
CA TYR A 373 -32.72 -3.72 -13.59
C TYR A 373 -33.26 -3.57 -15.01
N ASP A 374 -34.57 -3.74 -15.16
CA ASP A 374 -35.26 -3.56 -16.45
C ASP A 374 -35.17 -2.11 -16.95
N LYS A 375 -35.12 -1.14 -16.03
CA LYS A 375 -34.99 0.29 -16.34
C LYS A 375 -33.50 0.67 -16.47
N PRO A 376 -33.07 1.24 -17.62
CA PRO A 376 -31.68 1.67 -17.80
C PRO A 376 -31.19 2.66 -16.73
N GLU A 377 -32.05 3.57 -16.29
CA GLU A 377 -31.73 4.56 -15.25
C GLU A 377 -31.42 3.90 -13.89
N ALA A 378 -32.20 2.88 -13.51
CA ALA A 378 -31.97 2.14 -12.27
C ALA A 378 -30.66 1.34 -12.33
N THR A 379 -30.35 0.74 -13.48
CA THR A 379 -29.07 0.05 -13.72
C THR A 379 -27.89 1.03 -13.67
N ALA A 380 -28.03 2.23 -14.25
CA ALA A 380 -27.01 3.27 -14.17
C ALA A 380 -26.76 3.72 -12.72
N ASN A 381 -27.82 3.94 -11.94
CA ASN A 381 -27.69 4.32 -10.53
C ASN A 381 -27.00 3.22 -9.70
N ALA A 382 -27.36 1.96 -9.92
CA ALA A 382 -26.73 0.83 -9.23
C ALA A 382 -25.23 0.73 -9.57
N ALA A 383 -24.85 0.99 -10.83
CA ALA A 383 -23.45 0.99 -11.24
C ALA A 383 -22.64 2.14 -10.63
N VAL A 384 -23.24 3.32 -10.43
CA VAL A 384 -22.62 4.46 -9.72
C VAL A 384 -22.33 4.09 -8.27
N SER A 385 -23.28 3.44 -7.59
CA SER A 385 -23.11 3.03 -6.18
C SER A 385 -22.09 1.91 -5.96
N ALA A 386 -21.59 1.26 -7.01
CA ALA A 386 -20.56 0.22 -6.92
C ALA A 386 -19.12 0.76 -7.04
N ARG A 387 -18.94 2.09 -7.10
CA ARG A 387 -17.64 2.72 -7.32
C ARG A 387 -17.21 3.55 -6.12
N LEU A 388 -15.95 3.38 -5.72
CA LEU A 388 -15.36 4.02 -4.56
C LEU A 388 -15.41 5.56 -4.59
N PRO A 389 -15.14 6.27 -5.70
CA PRO A 389 -15.13 7.74 -5.71
C PRO A 389 -16.50 8.33 -5.33
N TYR A 390 -17.57 7.68 -5.78
CA TYR A 390 -18.93 8.10 -5.47
C TYR A 390 -19.31 7.71 -4.05
N MET A 391 -18.90 6.53 -3.58
CA MET A 391 -19.08 6.14 -2.18
C MET A 391 -18.34 7.07 -1.22
N MET A 392 -17.14 7.54 -1.56
CA MET A 392 -16.40 8.54 -0.79
C MET A 392 -17.15 9.88 -0.73
N ALA A 393 -17.69 10.35 -1.85
CA ALA A 393 -18.49 11.58 -1.88
C ALA A 393 -19.75 11.45 -1.01
N THR A 394 -20.54 10.40 -1.22
CA THR A 394 -21.77 10.14 -0.44
C THR A 394 -21.47 10.01 1.05
N SER A 395 -20.39 9.31 1.40
CA SER A 395 -19.96 9.13 2.78
C SER A 395 -19.66 10.46 3.46
N ARG A 396 -18.94 11.35 2.77
CA ARG A 396 -18.62 12.67 3.30
C ARG A 396 -19.86 13.57 3.47
N PHE A 397 -20.82 13.50 2.55
CA PHE A 397 -22.11 14.18 2.72
C PHE A 397 -22.90 13.63 3.90
N ALA A 398 -22.89 12.31 4.11
CA ALA A 398 -23.51 11.69 5.28
C ALA A 398 -22.85 12.17 6.59
N HIS A 399 -21.52 12.29 6.62
CA HIS A 399 -20.80 12.88 7.76
C HIS A 399 -21.25 14.31 8.04
N TYR A 400 -21.31 15.17 7.03
CA TYR A 400 -21.78 16.56 7.21
C TYR A 400 -23.22 16.62 7.69
N LEU A 401 -24.14 15.89 7.03
CA LEU A 401 -25.55 15.87 7.41
C LEU A 401 -25.76 15.39 8.84
N LYS A 402 -24.99 14.38 9.29
CA LYS A 402 -25.06 13.87 10.66
C LYS A 402 -24.62 14.91 11.69
N VAL A 403 -23.52 15.62 11.44
CA VAL A 403 -22.99 16.64 12.36
C VAL A 403 -23.91 17.85 12.39
N MET A 404 -24.24 18.41 11.22
CA MET A 404 -25.14 19.56 11.12
C MET A 404 -26.53 19.28 11.68
N GLY A 405 -27.10 18.12 11.38
CA GLY A 405 -28.42 17.72 11.86
C GLY A 405 -28.45 17.64 13.38
N ARG A 406 -27.38 17.12 14.00
CA ARG A 406 -27.23 17.03 15.46
C ARG A 406 -27.19 18.41 16.12
N ASP A 407 -26.43 19.33 15.56
CA ASP A 407 -26.31 20.70 16.07
C ASP A 407 -27.61 21.51 15.94
N LYS A 408 -28.51 21.10 15.02
CA LYS A 408 -29.81 21.73 14.81
C LYS A 408 -30.95 21.13 15.67
N ILE A 409 -30.72 20.04 16.38
CA ILE A 409 -31.73 19.47 17.29
C ILE A 409 -32.11 20.50 18.36
N GLY A 410 -33.41 20.75 18.51
CA GLY A 410 -33.96 21.74 19.45
C GLY A 410 -34.14 23.14 18.88
N SER A 411 -33.78 23.38 17.61
CA SER A 411 -34.13 24.62 16.92
C SER A 411 -35.60 24.63 16.48
N PHE A 412 -36.19 25.83 16.39
CA PHE A 412 -37.55 26.03 15.89
C PHE A 412 -37.54 26.00 14.36
N MET A 413 -37.63 24.81 13.78
CA MET A 413 -37.67 24.60 12.33
C MET A 413 -38.83 23.68 11.97
N GLU A 414 -39.69 24.11 11.04
CA GLU A 414 -40.67 23.23 10.42
C GLU A 414 -40.06 22.46 9.23
N ALA A 415 -40.81 21.53 8.64
CA ALA A 415 -40.31 20.72 7.51
C ALA A 415 -39.81 21.58 6.34
N GLU A 416 -40.54 22.65 5.99
CA GLU A 416 -40.19 23.58 4.92
C GLU A 416 -38.91 24.38 5.25
N ASP A 417 -38.74 24.81 6.51
CA ASP A 417 -37.53 25.50 6.95
C ASP A 417 -36.31 24.59 6.84
N CYS A 418 -36.47 23.32 7.25
CA CYS A 418 -35.44 22.30 7.16
C CYS A 418 -35.07 22.01 5.70
N GLU A 419 -36.05 21.86 4.82
CA GLU A 419 -35.83 21.66 3.38
C GLU A 419 -35.07 22.85 2.76
N ASN A 420 -35.51 24.08 3.04
CA ASN A 420 -34.86 25.29 2.54
C ASN A 420 -33.44 25.46 3.08
N TRP A 421 -33.20 25.07 4.33
CA TRP A 421 -31.86 25.11 4.93
C TRP A 421 -30.92 24.09 4.30
N LEU A 422 -31.34 22.83 4.16
CA LEU A 422 -30.53 21.76 3.57
C LEU A 422 -30.24 22.02 2.09
N ASN A 423 -31.21 22.52 1.31
CA ASN A 423 -30.98 22.88 -0.09
C ASN A 423 -30.01 24.06 -0.24
N ARG A 424 -30.10 25.09 0.62
CA ARG A 424 -29.12 26.19 0.63
C ARG A 424 -27.72 25.71 0.97
N TRP A 425 -27.60 24.76 1.91
CA TRP A 425 -26.30 24.19 2.27
C TRP A 425 -25.70 23.35 1.14
N ILE A 426 -26.46 22.40 0.58
CA ILE A 426 -25.94 21.47 -0.43
C ILE A 426 -25.56 22.18 -1.73
N SER A 427 -26.25 23.28 -2.05
CA SER A 427 -25.96 24.11 -3.23
C SER A 427 -24.53 24.67 -3.24
N ASN A 428 -23.89 24.83 -2.07
CA ASN A 428 -22.49 25.28 -1.99
C ASN A 428 -21.49 24.23 -2.54
N TYR A 429 -21.93 23.00 -2.77
CA TYR A 429 -21.11 21.90 -3.31
C TYR A 429 -21.54 21.48 -4.72
N VAL A 430 -22.48 22.21 -5.32
CA VAL A 430 -22.99 21.97 -6.67
C VAL A 430 -22.35 22.97 -7.63
N ASN A 431 -21.85 22.47 -8.75
CA ASN A 431 -21.47 23.30 -9.88
C ASN A 431 -22.26 22.87 -11.12
N ALA A 432 -23.13 23.74 -11.61
CA ALA A 432 -23.96 23.48 -12.80
C ALA A 432 -23.28 23.91 -14.11
N ASN A 433 -22.08 24.49 -14.06
CA ASN A 433 -21.35 24.89 -15.27
C ASN A 433 -20.74 23.65 -15.94
N ASP A 434 -21.30 23.27 -17.09
CA ASP A 434 -20.82 22.12 -17.86
C ASP A 434 -19.39 22.33 -18.41
N ASP A 435 -18.95 23.58 -18.59
CA ASP A 435 -17.61 23.94 -19.05
C ASP A 435 -16.57 24.02 -17.91
N ALA A 436 -16.95 23.65 -16.69
CA ALA A 436 -16.02 23.62 -15.56
C ALA A 436 -14.85 22.67 -15.83
N GLY A 437 -13.62 23.15 -15.62
CA GLY A 437 -12.40 22.33 -15.68
C GLY A 437 -12.34 21.29 -14.56
N GLU A 438 -11.42 20.33 -14.69
CA GLU A 438 -11.29 19.19 -13.76
C GLU A 438 -11.09 19.61 -12.30
N GLU A 439 -10.25 20.62 -12.04
CA GLU A 439 -10.00 21.12 -10.69
C GLU A 439 -11.29 21.67 -10.04
N SER A 440 -12.13 22.35 -10.81
CA SER A 440 -13.42 22.86 -10.34
C SER A 440 -14.39 21.70 -10.07
N ARG A 441 -14.47 20.71 -10.96
CA ARG A 441 -15.30 19.51 -10.77
C ARG A 441 -14.86 18.67 -9.56
N ALA A 442 -13.57 18.66 -9.23
CA ALA A 442 -13.06 17.98 -8.04
C ALA A 442 -13.45 18.72 -6.74
N LYS A 443 -13.38 20.07 -6.73
CA LYS A 443 -13.79 20.91 -5.59
C LYS A 443 -15.30 20.91 -5.35
N TYR A 444 -16.09 20.77 -6.42
CA TYR A 444 -17.55 20.70 -6.40
C TYR A 444 -18.01 19.33 -6.92
N PRO A 445 -18.08 18.30 -6.05
CA PRO A 445 -18.25 16.90 -6.49
C PRO A 445 -19.63 16.63 -7.11
N LEU A 446 -20.62 17.51 -6.88
CA LEU A 446 -21.98 17.36 -7.39
C LEU A 446 -22.21 18.26 -8.61
N ARG A 447 -22.83 17.68 -9.64
CA ARG A 447 -23.35 18.42 -10.79
C ARG A 447 -24.75 18.98 -10.50
N ASP A 448 -25.55 18.25 -9.73
CA ASP A 448 -26.89 18.65 -9.33
C ASP A 448 -27.25 17.99 -7.99
N ALA A 449 -28.08 18.65 -7.19
CA ALA A 449 -28.53 18.13 -5.91
C ALA A 449 -29.89 18.70 -5.50
N LYS A 450 -30.69 17.86 -4.84
CA LYS A 450 -31.99 18.26 -4.30
C LYS A 450 -32.27 17.50 -3.00
N VAL A 451 -32.69 18.21 -1.96
CA VAL A 451 -33.14 17.59 -0.71
C VAL A 451 -34.64 17.79 -0.56
N THR A 452 -35.37 16.74 -0.21
CA THR A 452 -36.80 16.82 0.12
C THR A 452 -37.02 16.38 1.55
N VAL A 453 -37.78 17.14 2.33
CA VAL A 453 -38.02 16.85 3.75
C VAL A 453 -39.52 16.64 4.00
N GLN A 454 -39.85 15.57 4.72
CA GLN A 454 -41.23 15.24 5.08
C GLN A 454 -41.34 14.97 6.57
N GLU A 455 -42.43 15.40 7.19
CA GLU A 455 -42.74 15.04 8.57
C GLU A 455 -42.99 13.54 8.70
N VAL A 456 -42.53 12.98 9.82
CA VAL A 456 -42.83 11.59 10.18
C VAL A 456 -44.21 11.56 10.85
N PRO A 457 -45.22 10.90 10.25
CA PRO A 457 -46.56 10.88 10.84
C PRO A 457 -46.54 10.32 12.27
N GLY A 458 -47.22 11.02 13.19
CA GLY A 458 -47.31 10.63 14.59
C GLY A 458 -46.08 10.95 15.45
N LYS A 459 -45.06 11.63 14.89
CA LYS A 459 -43.87 12.07 15.64
C LYS A 459 -43.58 13.56 15.39
N PRO A 460 -44.20 14.48 16.15
CA PRO A 460 -43.96 15.91 16.01
C PRO A 460 -42.46 16.26 16.15
N GLY A 461 -41.96 17.17 15.29
CA GLY A 461 -40.55 17.57 15.26
C GLY A 461 -39.58 16.51 14.72
N SER A 462 -40.10 15.38 14.20
CA SER A 462 -39.30 14.37 13.50
C SER A 462 -39.52 14.47 12.00
N TYR A 463 -38.43 14.59 11.25
CA TYR A 463 -38.46 14.74 9.80
C TYR A 463 -37.63 13.63 9.13
N ASN A 464 -38.07 13.21 7.94
CA ASN A 464 -37.33 12.35 7.04
C ASN A 464 -36.82 13.17 5.85
N ALA A 465 -35.51 13.22 5.66
CA ALA A 465 -34.88 13.93 4.56
C ALA A 465 -34.34 12.93 3.52
N VAL A 466 -34.69 13.13 2.26
CA VAL A 466 -34.15 12.38 1.13
C VAL A 466 -33.29 13.32 0.29
N ALA A 467 -31.98 13.09 0.26
CA ALA A 467 -31.03 13.85 -0.52
C ALA A 467 -30.72 13.13 -1.85
N TRP A 468 -31.14 13.73 -2.94
CA TRP A 468 -30.79 13.33 -4.31
C TRP A 468 -29.50 14.05 -4.69
N MET A 469 -28.47 13.29 -5.03
CA MET A 469 -27.14 13.81 -5.36
C MET A 469 -26.68 13.22 -6.67
N ARG A 470 -26.44 14.07 -7.67
CA ARG A 470 -25.92 13.67 -8.97
C ARG A 470 -24.45 14.07 -9.07
N PRO A 471 -23.50 13.12 -9.02
CA PRO A 471 -22.09 13.43 -9.16
C PRO A 471 -21.71 13.72 -10.61
N TRP A 472 -20.50 14.26 -10.81
CA TRP A 472 -19.86 14.27 -12.11
C TRP A 472 -19.53 12.84 -12.56
N LEU A 473 -20.06 12.45 -13.72
CA LEU A 473 -19.73 11.15 -14.30
C LEU A 473 -18.30 11.19 -14.86
N GLN A 474 -17.51 10.19 -14.49
CA GLN A 474 -16.16 9.98 -15.00
C GLN A 474 -16.21 9.00 -16.18
N MET A 475 -15.28 9.15 -17.12
CA MET A 475 -15.17 8.28 -18.29
C MET A 475 -14.75 6.87 -17.85
N GLU A 476 -15.47 5.85 -18.33
CA GLU A 476 -15.20 4.45 -17.98
C GLU A 476 -14.62 3.66 -19.15
N GLU A 477 -15.31 3.68 -20.29
CA GLU A 477 -14.94 2.90 -21.46
C GLU A 477 -15.27 3.68 -22.73
N LEU A 478 -14.47 3.48 -23.77
CA LEU A 478 -14.73 3.97 -25.12
C LEU A 478 -14.52 2.85 -26.14
N THR A 479 -15.62 2.32 -26.67
CA THR A 479 -15.56 1.35 -27.77
C THR A 479 -15.54 2.10 -29.10
N THR A 480 -14.41 2.11 -29.80
CA THR A 480 -14.27 2.74 -31.12
C THR A 480 -14.48 1.74 -32.25
N SER A 481 -15.22 2.14 -33.28
CA SER A 481 -15.28 1.42 -34.56
C SER A 481 -14.78 2.33 -35.66
N LEU A 482 -13.67 1.96 -36.29
CA LEU A 482 -13.09 2.70 -37.41
C LEU A 482 -13.69 2.18 -38.72
N ARG A 483 -14.29 3.08 -39.51
CA ARG A 483 -14.85 2.76 -40.83
C ARG A 483 -14.20 3.63 -41.88
N MET A 484 -13.47 3.01 -42.80
CA MET A 484 -12.96 3.70 -43.98
C MET A 484 -14.10 3.85 -44.99
N VAL A 485 -14.43 5.08 -45.33
CA VAL A 485 -15.55 5.42 -46.21
C VAL A 485 -15.06 6.35 -47.31
N ALA A 486 -15.46 6.10 -48.55
CA ALA A 486 -15.11 6.95 -49.70
C ALA A 486 -15.74 8.35 -49.60
N ARG A 487 -16.84 8.48 -48.85
CA ARG A 487 -17.47 9.74 -48.47
C ARG A 487 -18.02 9.59 -47.06
N ILE A 488 -17.73 10.55 -46.19
CA ILE A 488 -18.26 10.58 -44.82
C ILE A 488 -19.80 10.60 -44.91
N PRO A 489 -20.51 9.65 -44.29
CA PRO A 489 -21.97 9.67 -44.25
C PRO A 489 -22.44 10.98 -43.63
N SER A 490 -23.22 11.77 -44.37
CA SER A 490 -23.98 12.87 -43.78
C SER A 490 -25.11 12.26 -42.95
N LYS A 491 -25.23 12.67 -41.67
CA LYS A 491 -26.33 12.25 -40.78
C LYS A 491 -27.67 12.53 -41.49
N ASN A 492 -28.49 11.50 -41.66
CA ASN A 492 -29.94 11.66 -41.83
C ASN A 492 -30.60 11.68 -40.45
#